data_AF-A0A1F6R1Y4-F1
#
_entry.id   AF-A0A1F6R1Y4-F1
#
_cell.length_a   1.000
_cell.length_b   1.000
_cell.length_c   1.000
_cell.angle_alpha   90.00
_cell.angle_beta   90.00
_cell.angle_gamma   90.00
#
_symmetry.space_group_name_H-M   'P 1'
#
loop_
_entity.id
_entity.type
_entity.pdbx_description
1 polymer ?
#
loop_
_entity_poly.entity_id
_entity_poly.type
_entity_poly.pdbx_seq_one_letter_code
_entity_poly.pdbx_strand_id
1 'polypeptide(L)' 'MAYSHKNSKGQTYWLHNRVTPKGAKLFFFSKDEKDSIDLPDIYQVIEGPTGLPMVKRKQ' A
#
# COMPACT_ATOMS: atom_id res chain seq x y z
N MET A 1 -4.31 3.70 12.77
CA MET A 1 -5.26 2.86 12.01
C MET A 1 -4.45 2.11 10.97
N ALA A 2 -5.05 1.15 10.26
CA ALA A 2 -4.35 0.37 9.25
C ALA A 2 -5.12 0.50 7.94
N TYR A 3 -4.46 0.94 6.88
CA TYR A 3 -5.13 1.12 5.60
C TYR A 3 -5.27 -0.24 4.90
N SER A 4 -6.52 -0.64 4.63
CA SER A 4 -6.82 -1.81 3.80
C SER A 4 -7.50 -1.41 2.49
N HIS A 5 -7.22 -2.18 1.45
CA HIS A 5 -7.78 -2.01 0.13
C HIS A 5 -8.17 -3.37 -0.44
N LYS A 6 -9.41 -3.49 -0.90
CA LYS A 6 -9.90 -4.66 -1.62
C LYS A 6 -9.75 -4.41 -3.12
N ASN A 7 -8.94 -5.22 -3.79
CA ASN A 7 -8.78 -5.10 -5.23
C ASN A 7 -10.04 -5.55 -5.99
N SER A 8 -10.07 -5.28 -7.30
CA SER A 8 -11.17 -5.70 -8.18
C SER A 8 -11.37 -7.22 -8.26
N LYS A 9 -10.38 -8.01 -7.83
CA LYS A 9 -10.45 -9.49 -7.74
C LYS A 9 -10.97 -9.99 -6.39
N GLY A 10 -11.33 -9.10 -5.47
CA GLY A 10 -11.88 -9.42 -4.17
C GLY A 10 -10.87 -9.79 -3.09
N GLN A 11 -9.57 -9.62 -3.35
CA GLN A 11 -8.50 -9.84 -2.38
C GLN A 11 -8.23 -8.57 -1.58
N THR A 12 -8.22 -8.72 -0.25
CA THR A 12 -7.86 -7.64 0.67
C THR A 12 -6.35 -7.56 0.82
N TYR A 13 -5.84 -6.36 0.70
CA TYR A 13 -4.45 -6.01 0.94
C TYR A 13 -4.37 -4.90 1.97
N TRP A 14 -3.31 -4.92 2.75
CA TRP A 14 -2.98 -3.94 3.76
C TRP A 14 -1.76 -3.16 3.31
N LEU A 15 -1.71 -1.88 3.66
CA LEU A 15 -0.58 -1.01 3.35
C LEU A 15 0.55 -1.21 4.36
N HIS A 16 1.77 -1.38 3.85
CA HIS A 16 2.99 -1.53 4.63
C HIS A 16 4.03 -0.53 4.15
N ASN A 17 4.97 -0.18 5.04
CA ASN A 17 6.20 0.49 4.65
C ASN A 17 7.42 -0.35 5.01
N ARG A 18 8.46 -0.23 4.19
CA ARG A 18 9.77 -0.79 4.50
C ARG A 18 10.83 0.25 4.23
N VAL A 19 11.68 0.49 5.23
CA VAL A 19 12.88 1.28 5.07
C VAL A 19 13.96 0.38 4.49
N THR A 20 14.43 0.71 3.29
CA THR A 20 15.58 0.03 2.70
C THR A 20 16.86 0.45 3.43
N PRO A 21 17.94 -0.35 3.39
CA PRO A 21 19.22 0.01 4.01
C PRO A 21 19.80 1.34 3.52
N LYS A 22 19.37 1.80 2.33
CA LYS A 22 19.75 3.09 1.74
C LYS A 22 18.89 4.28 2.24
N GLY A 23 18.01 4.06 3.21
CA GLY A 23 17.12 5.07 3.78
C GLY A 23 15.86 5.37 2.96
N ALA A 24 15.67 4.73 1.80
CA ALA A 24 14.46 4.92 1.01
C ALA A 24 13.27 4.17 1.65
N LYS A 25 12.15 4.87 1.82
CA LYS A 25 10.88 4.30 2.29
C LYS A 25 10.11 3.75 1.08
N LEU A 26 9.95 2.44 1.04
CA LEU A 26 9.11 1.76 0.07
C LEU A 26 7.74 1.51 0.68
N PHE A 27 6.69 1.91 -0.03
CA PHE A 27 5.31 1.60 0.32
C PHE A 27 4.82 0.45 -0.56
N PHE A 28 4.26 -0.58 0.04
CA PHE A 28 3.79 -1.76 -0.68
C PHE A 28 2.57 -2.36 0.01
N PHE A 29 1.79 -3.12 -0.76
CA PHE A 29 0.61 -3.81 -0.28
C PHE A 29 0.93 -5.28 -0.02
N SER A 30 0.59 -5.76 1.17
CA SER A 30 0.71 -7.18 1.56
C SER A 30 -0.65 -7.75 1.98
N LYS A 31 -0.79 -9.07 1.98
CA LYS A 31 -2.00 -9.73 2.50
C LYS A 31 -2.01 -9.80 4.03
N ASP A 32 -0.84 -9.63 4.66
CA ASP A 32 -0.71 -9.58 6.11
C ASP A 32 -1.19 -8.25 6.66
N GLU A 33 -2.01 -8.29 7.71
CA GLU A 33 -2.43 -7.10 8.46
C GLU A 33 -1.36 -6.63 9.47
N LYS A 34 -0.46 -7.54 9.86
CA LYS A 34 0.55 -7.28 10.89
C LYS A 34 1.51 -6.18 10.45
N ASP A 35 1.82 -5.22 11.31
CA ASP A 35 2.72 -4.09 11.02
C ASP A 35 2.23 -3.18 9.87
N SER A 36 0.94 -3.25 9.54
CA SER A 36 0.33 -2.34 8.57
C SER A 36 0.28 -0.91 9.10
N ILE A 37 0.30 0.02 8.16
CA ILE A 37 0.35 1.46 8.43
C ILE A 37 -0.85 2.18 7.83
N ASP A 38 -1.10 3.38 8.30
CA ASP A 38 -2.03 4.31 7.66
C ASP A 38 -1.48 4.84 6.34
N LEU A 39 -2.37 5.10 5.39
CA LEU A 39 -2.05 5.77 4.13
C LEU A 39 -1.79 7.25 4.43
N PRO A 40 -0.58 7.78 4.18
CA PRO A 40 -0.32 9.20 4.36
C PRO A 40 -1.09 10.02 3.33
N ASP A 41 -1.58 11.20 3.71
CA ASP A 41 -2.44 12.03 2.85
C ASP A 41 -1.82 12.43 1.50
N ILE A 42 -0.49 12.50 1.44
CA ILE A 42 0.28 12.80 0.23
C ILE A 42 0.30 11.65 -0.78
N TYR A 43 -0.26 10.49 -0.42
CA TYR A 43 -0.33 9.31 -1.26
C TYR A 43 -1.80 8.91 -1.51
N GLN A 44 -2.02 8.30 -2.67
CA GLN A 44 -3.30 7.72 -3.07
C GLN A 44 -3.07 6.29 -3.55
N VAL A 45 -4.10 5.47 -3.41
CA VAL A 45 -4.06 4.08 -3.87
C VAL A 45 -4.68 4.01 -5.25
N ILE A 46 -3.93 3.44 -6.18
CA ILE A 46 -4.34 3.19 -7.54
C ILE A 46 -4.28 1.70 -7.80
N GLU A 47 -5.26 1.17 -8.51
CA GLU A 47 -5.22 -0.22 -8.96
C GLU A 47 -4.54 -0.28 -10.33
N GLY A 48 -3.48 -1.08 -10.44
CA GLY A 48 -2.83 -1.33 -11.72
C GLY A 48 -3.67 -2.26 -12.61
N PRO A 49 -3.36 -2.35 -13.92
CA PRO A 49 -4.08 -3.24 -14.85
C PRO A 49 -4.01 -4.73 -14.47
N THR A 50 -3.06 -5.12 -13.62
CA THR A 50 -2.92 -6.49 -13.09
C THR A 50 -3.84 -6.78 -11.89
N GLY A 51 -4.55 -5.77 -11.38
CA GLY A 51 -5.36 -5.84 -10.17
C GLY A 51 -4.55 -5.77 -8.87
N LEU A 52 -3.30 -5.31 -8.95
CA LEU A 52 -2.47 -5.08 -7.76
C LEU A 52 -2.66 -3.62 -7.30
N PRO A 53 -3.05 -3.39 -6.04
CA PRO A 53 -3.09 -2.04 -5.48
C PRO A 53 -1.67 -1.50 -5.35
N MET A 54 -1.48 -0.27 -5.79
CA MET A 54 -0.21 0.44 -5.78
C MET A 54 -0.39 1.81 -5.16
N VAL A 55 0.67 2.32 -4.54
CA VAL A 55 0.67 3.65 -3.94
C VAL A 55 1.27 4.63 -4.94
N LYS A 56 0.54 5.70 -5.26
CA LYS A 56 0.99 6.81 -6.09
C LYS A 56 0.97 8.09 -5.28
N ARG A 57 2.00 8.91 -5.40
CA ARG A 57 2.00 10.24 -4.76
C ARG A 57 0.89 11.09 -5.39
N LYS A 58 0.04 11.72 -4.57
CA LYS A 58 -0.84 12.79 -5.04
C LYS A 58 0.07 13.91 -5.53
N GLN A 59 -0.09 14.29 -6.78
CA GLN A 59 0.67 15.38 -7.39
C GLN A 59 -0.01 16.71 -7.10
#